data_AF-A0A2K0WFT3-F1
#
_entry.id   AF-A0A2K0WFT3-F1
#
_cell.length_a   1.000
_cell.length_b   1.000
_cell.length_c   1.000
_cell.angle_alpha   90.00
_cell.angle_beta   90.00
_cell.angle_gamma   90.00
#
_symmetry.space_group_name_H-M   'P 1'
#
loop_
_entity.id
_entity.type
_entity.pdbx_description
1 polymer ?
#
loop_
_entity_poly.entity_id
_entity_poly.type
_entity_poly.pdbx_seq_one_letter_code
_entity_poly.pdbx_strand_id
1 'polypeptide(L)'
;MRDFRTRASACDLCNLLYAVSQKIGLQEDQELQCARNGPTLNLNGREGLPVLSLFSDPAYNTHDVGSVQVGCPTLSPPESPERYRLFQEWLHVCDNEHGHARDASSGGCAVQMPTRLIQVGESREHLIDVRESGFLRYIALSHCWGGRTSLSTLTDNIDKFRSEIPHEQLPLNFQEAIKITRALKISYLWIDSLCIIQDDPEDWRREAARMGQVFSNAYCTIAATSAAASNEGFLTPKFNSTLSATVETPRGSLLHISEFMEDCNRDLESAPLNTRGWVMQERALSRRTLHFTKTQAYWECGNGLHCERLFKLSNPQSALFADSDFPKAILKYYKGGRITLFQNLYEKYSRLNFSYNSDRPVAILGLEKHLSTVLQTRGEFGVFEQYLARSLLWSRPEDIFLKSITFQDDHRVPSWSWMAYEGPITYANIPFDKVEWSTDCLLQSGEETDTDSNRTVLKAVARDIKLDKLDMQDRVKLDEGPGFEPSSLRGIVLGKDKKRESRAQVHYVLLVTLSADEPEQAKVYVRVGVAWLLEHNIARDGEDVVIY
;
A
#
# COMPACT_ATOMS: atom_id res chain seq x y z
N MET A 1 -39.72 7.23 -15.55
CA MET A 1 -39.46 6.05 -14.67
C MET A 1 -40.69 5.17 -14.39
N ARG A 2 -41.92 5.72 -14.38
CA ARG A 2 -43.19 4.95 -14.18
C ARG A 2 -43.32 3.72 -15.08
N ASP A 3 -42.94 3.82 -16.34
CA ASP A 3 -43.05 2.69 -17.29
C ASP A 3 -42.15 1.50 -16.93
N PHE A 4 -40.98 1.75 -16.35
CA PHE A 4 -40.11 0.67 -15.88
C PHE A 4 -40.73 -0.03 -14.66
N ARG A 5 -41.36 0.72 -13.75
CA ARG A 5 -42.07 0.17 -12.58
C ARG A 5 -43.21 -0.75 -13.01
N THR A 6 -44.04 -0.32 -13.97
CA THR A 6 -45.18 -1.12 -14.42
C THR A 6 -44.76 -2.40 -15.14
N ARG A 7 -43.57 -2.42 -15.76
CA ARG A 7 -43.03 -3.57 -16.49
C ARG A 7 -42.04 -4.42 -15.70
N ALA A 8 -41.66 -4.00 -14.48
CA ALA A 8 -40.62 -4.66 -13.68
C ALA A 8 -40.93 -6.13 -13.34
N SER A 9 -42.21 -6.51 -13.23
CA SER A 9 -42.60 -7.90 -12.95
C SER A 9 -42.47 -8.85 -14.15
N ALA A 10 -42.34 -8.32 -15.37
CA ALA A 10 -42.36 -9.09 -16.61
C ALA A 10 -41.09 -8.91 -17.47
N CYS A 11 -40.17 -8.00 -17.08
CA CYS A 11 -38.96 -7.72 -17.82
C CYS A 11 -37.80 -7.43 -16.86
N ASP A 12 -36.77 -8.27 -16.89
CA ASP A 12 -35.59 -8.16 -16.03
C ASP A 12 -34.83 -6.85 -16.25
N LEU A 13 -34.75 -6.37 -17.50
CA LEU A 13 -34.13 -5.08 -17.80
C LEU A 13 -34.92 -3.92 -17.19
N CYS A 14 -36.25 -3.93 -17.30
CA CYS A 14 -37.09 -2.92 -16.65
C CYS A 14 -36.95 -2.97 -15.12
N ASN A 15 -36.90 -4.18 -14.54
CA ASN A 15 -36.69 -4.36 -13.12
C ASN A 15 -35.34 -3.80 -12.65
N LEU A 16 -34.25 -4.15 -13.35
CA LEU A 16 -32.90 -3.66 -13.05
C LEU A 16 -32.83 -2.13 -13.13
N LEU A 17 -33.30 -1.55 -14.24
CA LEU A 17 -33.29 -0.09 -14.44
C LEU A 17 -34.16 0.63 -13.40
N TYR A 18 -35.32 0.07 -13.06
CA TYR A 18 -36.17 0.63 -12.01
C TYR A 18 -35.50 0.56 -10.63
N ALA A 19 -35.00 -0.59 -10.21
CA ALA A 19 -34.35 -0.76 -8.91
C ALA A 19 -33.13 0.17 -8.75
N VAL A 20 -32.29 0.24 -9.79
CA VAL A 20 -31.12 1.13 -9.81
C VAL A 20 -31.53 2.59 -9.77
N SER A 21 -32.55 3.01 -10.54
CA SER A 21 -33.05 4.39 -10.52
C SER A 21 -33.49 4.85 -9.12
N GLN A 22 -34.10 3.95 -8.34
CA GLN A 22 -34.52 4.24 -6.97
C GLN A 22 -33.31 4.43 -6.06
N LYS A 23 -32.28 3.58 -6.20
CA LYS A 23 -31.01 3.71 -5.45
C LYS A 23 -30.30 5.03 -5.72
N ILE A 24 -30.37 5.52 -6.96
CA ILE A 24 -29.77 6.81 -7.33
C ILE A 24 -30.72 8.00 -7.09
N GLY A 25 -31.94 7.78 -6.62
CA GLY A 25 -32.88 8.85 -6.23
C GLY A 25 -33.55 9.56 -7.41
N LEU A 26 -33.73 8.90 -8.55
CA LEU A 26 -34.51 9.45 -9.67
C LEU A 26 -36.01 9.48 -9.35
N GLN A 27 -36.67 10.57 -9.74
CA GLN A 27 -38.11 10.72 -9.57
C GLN A 27 -38.89 9.89 -10.60
N GLU A 28 -40.13 9.53 -10.28
CA GLU A 28 -40.94 8.64 -11.13
C GLU A 28 -41.26 9.23 -12.52
N ASP A 29 -41.36 10.56 -12.59
CA ASP A 29 -41.65 11.36 -13.77
C ASP A 29 -40.40 11.74 -14.59
N GLN A 30 -39.19 11.51 -14.07
CA GLN A 30 -37.97 11.75 -14.82
C GLN A 30 -37.76 10.73 -15.96
N GLU A 31 -37.22 11.23 -17.06
CA GLU A 31 -36.68 10.41 -18.15
C GLU A 31 -35.32 9.83 -17.76
N LEU A 32 -35.09 8.58 -18.14
CA LEU A 32 -33.83 7.90 -17.92
C LEU A 32 -32.89 8.19 -19.10
N GLN A 33 -31.76 8.82 -18.83
CA GLN A 33 -30.72 9.04 -19.84
C GLN A 33 -29.55 8.09 -19.55
N CYS A 34 -29.14 7.30 -20.54
CA CYS A 34 -28.02 6.37 -20.40
C CYS A 34 -26.84 6.84 -21.25
N ALA A 35 -25.68 6.97 -20.63
CA ALA A 35 -24.42 7.26 -21.32
C ALA A 35 -23.45 6.08 -21.14
N ARG A 36 -22.92 5.54 -22.23
CA ARG A 36 -21.95 4.43 -22.18
C ARG A 36 -20.53 4.95 -22.12
N ASN A 37 -19.75 4.43 -21.18
CA ASN A 37 -18.31 4.61 -21.09
C ASN A 37 -17.65 3.22 -21.00
N GLY A 38 -17.16 2.73 -22.13
CA GLY A 38 -16.53 1.42 -22.24
C GLY A 38 -17.46 0.27 -21.80
N PRO A 39 -17.05 -0.53 -20.78
CA PRO A 39 -17.86 -1.62 -20.21
C PRO A 39 -18.89 -1.16 -19.17
N THR A 40 -19.03 0.15 -18.93
CA THR A 40 -19.96 0.69 -17.92
C THR A 40 -21.00 1.64 -18.51
N LEU A 41 -22.13 1.79 -17.83
CA LEU A 41 -23.16 2.78 -18.12
C LEU A 41 -23.32 3.75 -16.95
N ASN A 42 -23.40 5.04 -17.27
CA ASN A 42 -23.80 6.11 -16.37
C ASN A 42 -25.27 6.48 -16.65
N LEU A 43 -25.98 6.89 -15.61
CA LEU A 43 -27.39 7.30 -15.71
C LEU A 43 -27.55 8.78 -15.35
N ASN A 44 -28.40 9.48 -16.11
CA ASN A 44 -28.85 10.86 -15.89
C ASN A 44 -27.72 11.88 -15.67
N GLY A 45 -26.71 11.85 -16.54
CA GLY A 45 -25.66 12.88 -16.56
C GLY A 45 -24.69 12.84 -15.36
N ARG A 46 -24.68 11.75 -14.59
CA ARG A 46 -23.65 11.52 -13.57
C ARG A 46 -22.31 11.22 -14.24
N GLU A 47 -21.59 12.28 -14.59
CA GLU A 47 -20.25 12.15 -15.17
C GLU A 47 -19.32 11.41 -14.20
N GLY A 48 -18.62 10.39 -14.72
CA GLY A 48 -17.62 9.64 -13.97
C GLY A 48 -18.13 8.64 -12.93
N LEU A 49 -19.45 8.47 -12.74
CA LEU A 49 -20.01 7.52 -11.78
C LEU A 49 -20.73 6.36 -12.49
N PRO A 50 -20.03 5.23 -12.72
CA PRO A 50 -20.65 4.05 -13.32
C PRO A 50 -21.73 3.48 -12.41
N VAL A 51 -22.85 3.10 -13.02
CA VAL A 51 -24.03 2.58 -12.31
C VAL A 51 -24.35 1.16 -12.73
N LEU A 52 -24.13 0.82 -14.00
CA LEU A 52 -24.29 -0.54 -14.52
C LEU A 52 -23.00 -1.02 -15.18
N SER A 53 -22.79 -2.34 -15.16
CA SER A 53 -21.72 -3.04 -15.87
C SER A 53 -22.31 -3.86 -17.02
N LEU A 54 -21.58 -3.91 -18.13
CA LEU A 54 -21.93 -4.64 -19.34
C LEU A 54 -20.95 -5.80 -19.56
N PHE A 55 -21.47 -6.99 -19.81
CA PHE A 55 -20.68 -8.22 -20.01
C PHE A 55 -21.00 -8.81 -21.37
N SER A 56 -19.97 -9.22 -22.11
CA SER A 56 -20.18 -10.04 -23.31
C SER A 56 -20.30 -11.51 -22.92
N ASP A 57 -21.18 -12.22 -23.60
CA ASP A 57 -21.29 -13.67 -23.47
C ASP A 57 -20.03 -14.33 -24.07
N PRO A 58 -19.36 -15.25 -23.36
CA PRO A 58 -18.15 -15.92 -23.83
C PRO A 58 -18.35 -16.70 -25.14
N ALA A 59 -19.54 -17.26 -25.40
CA ALA A 59 -19.84 -18.00 -26.62
C ALA A 59 -20.05 -17.08 -27.84
N TYR A 60 -20.33 -15.81 -27.59
CA TYR A 60 -20.66 -14.80 -28.62
C TYR A 60 -19.70 -13.60 -28.57
N ASN A 61 -18.47 -13.81 -28.07
CA ASN A 61 -17.41 -12.81 -28.05
C ASN A 61 -16.92 -12.50 -29.48
N THR A 62 -17.82 -11.91 -30.24
CA THR A 62 -17.57 -11.23 -31.48
C THR A 62 -16.86 -9.95 -31.09
N HIS A 63 -15.71 -9.63 -31.71
CA HIS A 63 -14.94 -8.38 -31.54
C HIS A 63 -15.73 -7.09 -31.87
N ASP A 64 -17.06 -7.17 -31.92
CA ASP A 64 -18.00 -6.33 -32.63
C ASP A 64 -18.84 -5.45 -31.66
N VAL A 65 -18.82 -5.75 -30.35
CA VAL A 65 -19.52 -4.95 -29.31
C VAL A 65 -18.62 -3.86 -28.69
N GLY A 66 -17.42 -3.64 -29.24
CA GLY A 66 -16.46 -2.65 -28.76
C GLY A 66 -15.72 -3.09 -27.49
N SER A 67 -15.47 -2.15 -26.57
CA SER A 67 -14.65 -2.29 -25.34
C SER A 67 -15.31 -3.04 -24.16
N VAL A 68 -16.30 -3.90 -24.42
CA VAL A 68 -16.96 -4.74 -23.40
C VAL A 68 -16.16 -6.01 -23.18
N GLN A 69 -15.98 -6.39 -21.92
CA GLN A 69 -15.20 -7.55 -21.51
C GLN A 69 -16.12 -8.76 -21.31
N VAL A 70 -15.56 -9.96 -21.55
CA VAL A 70 -16.21 -11.22 -21.13
C VAL A 70 -16.29 -11.21 -19.60
N GLY A 71 -17.45 -11.58 -19.06
CA GLY A 71 -17.57 -11.72 -17.61
C GLY A 71 -18.90 -12.31 -17.15
N CYS A 72 -19.04 -12.37 -15.83
CA CYS A 72 -20.21 -12.98 -15.19
C CYS A 72 -21.04 -11.91 -14.48
N PRO A 73 -22.33 -11.73 -14.80
CA PRO A 73 -23.15 -10.69 -14.18
C PRO A 73 -23.43 -10.96 -12.69
N THR A 74 -23.33 -12.23 -12.26
CA THR A 74 -23.60 -12.69 -10.89
C THR A 74 -22.37 -13.32 -10.25
N LEU A 75 -22.30 -13.27 -8.92
CA LEU A 75 -21.24 -13.91 -8.14
C LEU A 75 -21.58 -15.37 -7.84
N SER A 76 -20.56 -16.20 -7.72
CA SER A 76 -20.73 -17.57 -7.22
C SER A 76 -21.00 -17.54 -5.70
N PRO A 77 -21.76 -18.50 -5.14
CA PRO A 77 -21.95 -18.56 -3.70
C PRO A 77 -20.61 -18.66 -2.94
N PRO A 78 -20.48 -18.06 -1.73
CA PRO A 78 -19.18 -17.87 -1.07
C PRO A 78 -18.34 -19.12 -0.83
N GLU A 79 -19.00 -20.25 -0.57
CA GLU A 79 -18.37 -21.55 -0.28
C GLU A 79 -18.69 -22.59 -1.38
N SER A 80 -18.93 -22.13 -2.62
CA SER A 80 -19.22 -23.04 -3.74
C SER A 80 -17.95 -23.61 -4.39
N PRO A 81 -18.00 -24.84 -4.93
CA PRO A 81 -16.91 -25.40 -5.72
C PRO A 81 -16.51 -24.52 -6.92
N GLU A 82 -17.47 -23.84 -7.56
CA GLU A 82 -17.25 -22.96 -8.71
C GLU A 82 -16.36 -21.78 -8.34
N ARG A 83 -16.60 -21.17 -7.17
CA ARG A 83 -15.80 -20.05 -6.68
C ARG A 83 -14.36 -20.47 -6.38
N TYR A 84 -14.18 -21.64 -5.77
CA TYR A 84 -12.84 -22.17 -5.51
C TYR A 84 -12.11 -22.58 -6.79
N ARG A 85 -12.82 -23.12 -7.79
CA ARG A 85 -12.25 -23.37 -9.12
C ARG A 85 -11.74 -22.08 -9.75
N LEU A 86 -12.49 -20.98 -9.67
CA LEU A 86 -12.02 -19.68 -10.18
C LEU A 86 -10.70 -19.26 -9.54
N PHE A 87 -10.57 -19.40 -8.22
CA PHE A 87 -9.32 -19.04 -7.52
C PHE A 87 -8.15 -19.95 -7.94
N GLN A 88 -8.41 -21.25 -8.13
CA GLN A 88 -7.43 -22.19 -8.68
C GLN A 88 -7.02 -21.83 -10.10
N GLU A 89 -7.96 -21.43 -10.96
CA GLU A 89 -7.68 -21.01 -12.34
C GLU A 89 -6.85 -19.72 -12.39
N TRP A 90 -7.12 -18.73 -11.53
CA TRP A 90 -6.28 -17.54 -11.43
C TRP A 90 -4.83 -17.87 -11.06
N LEU A 91 -4.63 -18.81 -10.14
CA LEU A 91 -3.30 -19.31 -9.81
C LEU A 91 -2.66 -20.05 -10.99
N HIS A 92 -3.42 -20.93 -11.65
CA HIS A 92 -2.97 -21.70 -12.80
C HIS A 92 -2.51 -20.81 -13.97
N VAL A 93 -3.34 -19.86 -14.39
CA VAL A 93 -3.00 -18.87 -15.42
C VAL A 93 -1.78 -18.06 -15.00
N CYS A 94 -1.72 -17.63 -13.74
CA CYS A 94 -0.58 -16.85 -13.25
C CYS A 94 0.74 -17.65 -13.21
N ASP A 95 0.68 -18.94 -12.89
CA ASP A 95 1.85 -19.83 -12.91
C ASP A 95 2.35 -20.07 -14.34
N ASN A 96 1.44 -20.33 -15.29
CA ASN A 96 1.80 -20.80 -16.62
C ASN A 96 1.99 -19.68 -17.67
N GLU A 97 1.29 -18.56 -17.52
CA GLU A 97 1.26 -17.50 -18.55
C GLU A 97 1.99 -16.23 -18.13
N HIS A 98 2.03 -15.90 -16.83
CA HIS A 98 2.62 -14.64 -16.37
C HIS A 98 4.11 -14.74 -15.99
N GLY A 99 4.67 -15.95 -15.92
CA GLY A 99 6.07 -16.16 -15.50
C GLY A 99 6.33 -15.82 -14.03
N HIS A 100 5.30 -15.83 -13.17
CA HIS A 100 5.43 -15.52 -11.75
C HIS A 100 5.79 -16.74 -10.88
N ALA A 101 5.81 -17.94 -11.48
CA ALA A 101 6.19 -19.16 -10.79
C ALA A 101 7.65 -19.05 -10.32
N ARG A 102 7.89 -19.37 -9.04
CA ARG A 102 9.23 -19.65 -8.54
C ARG A 102 9.27 -21.13 -8.27
N ASP A 103 10.07 -21.84 -9.04
CA ASP A 103 10.46 -23.19 -8.67
C ASP A 103 11.57 -23.10 -7.63
N ALA A 104 11.72 -24.15 -6.81
CA ALA A 104 12.84 -24.29 -5.86
C ALA A 104 14.22 -24.13 -6.54
N SER A 105 14.26 -24.17 -7.87
CA SER A 105 15.42 -24.13 -8.76
C SER A 105 15.77 -22.72 -9.28
N SER A 106 14.91 -21.71 -9.11
CA SER A 106 14.99 -20.45 -9.87
C SER A 106 15.93 -19.37 -9.28
N GLY A 107 16.75 -19.68 -8.28
CA GLY A 107 17.78 -18.78 -7.80
C GLY A 107 18.80 -19.50 -6.94
N GLY A 108 20.10 -19.39 -7.27
CA GLY A 108 21.20 -20.01 -6.53
C GLY A 108 21.42 -19.47 -5.10
N CYS A 109 20.44 -18.76 -4.53
CA CYS A 109 20.46 -18.27 -3.16
C CYS A 109 19.37 -19.02 -2.38
N ALA A 110 19.74 -19.67 -1.27
CA ALA A 110 18.80 -20.43 -0.44
C ALA A 110 17.58 -19.56 -0.11
N VAL A 111 16.39 -19.99 -0.52
CA VAL A 111 15.14 -19.27 -0.20
C VAL A 111 14.97 -19.30 1.31
N GLN A 112 15.05 -18.12 1.93
CA GLN A 112 14.89 -17.99 3.37
C GLN A 112 13.42 -18.20 3.74
N MET A 113 13.10 -19.38 4.26
CA MET A 113 11.76 -19.76 4.70
C MET A 113 11.39 -19.05 6.02
N PRO A 114 10.09 -18.86 6.33
CA PRO A 114 9.67 -18.49 7.68
C PRO A 114 10.17 -19.52 8.70
N THR A 115 10.41 -19.12 9.95
CA THR A 115 10.87 -20.07 10.98
C THR A 115 9.80 -21.10 11.33
N ARG A 116 8.53 -20.71 11.24
CA ARG A 116 7.37 -21.56 11.56
C ARG A 116 6.25 -21.40 10.54
N LEU A 117 5.51 -22.47 10.33
CA LEU A 117 4.32 -22.52 9.48
C LEU A 117 3.22 -23.35 10.17
N ILE A 118 1.97 -23.07 9.85
CA ILE A 118 0.84 -23.92 10.23
C ILE A 118 0.66 -24.97 9.14
N GLN A 119 0.80 -26.24 9.47
CA GLN A 119 0.42 -27.32 8.57
C GLN A 119 -1.09 -27.51 8.65
N VAL A 120 -1.78 -27.25 7.54
CA VAL A 120 -3.23 -27.43 7.40
C VAL A 120 -3.50 -28.81 6.79
N GLY A 121 -3.73 -29.81 7.66
CA GLY A 121 -4.18 -31.14 7.24
C GLY A 121 -5.65 -31.13 6.85
N GLU A 122 -6.19 -32.30 6.46
CA GLU A 122 -7.62 -32.45 6.17
C GLU A 122 -8.51 -32.20 7.38
N SER A 123 -8.04 -32.56 8.58
CA SER A 123 -8.85 -32.53 9.81
C SER A 123 -8.15 -31.90 11.02
N ARG A 124 -6.87 -31.55 10.92
CA ARG A 124 -6.08 -30.98 12.02
C ARG A 124 -5.13 -29.91 11.53
N GLU A 125 -4.88 -28.93 12.37
CA GLU A 125 -3.89 -27.87 12.17
C GLU A 125 -2.87 -27.89 13.31
N HIS A 126 -1.58 -27.80 12.98
CA HIS A 126 -0.52 -27.72 13.99
C HIS A 126 0.64 -26.87 13.49
N LEU A 127 1.39 -26.30 14.42
CA LEU A 127 2.55 -25.47 14.15
C LEU A 127 3.77 -26.36 13.89
N ILE A 128 4.52 -26.08 12.83
CA ILE A 128 5.76 -26.77 12.52
C ILE A 128 6.92 -25.79 12.47
N ASP A 129 8.08 -26.22 12.98
CA ASP A 129 9.34 -25.50 12.80
C ASP A 129 9.96 -25.89 11.46
N VAL A 130 10.18 -24.89 10.59
CA VAL A 130 10.75 -25.11 9.26
C VAL A 130 12.26 -25.30 9.41
N ARG A 131 12.72 -26.55 9.33
CA ARG A 131 14.15 -26.88 9.31
C ARG A 131 14.78 -26.49 7.98
N GLU A 132 16.06 -26.15 7.99
CA GLU A 132 16.81 -25.43 6.94
C GLU A 132 16.85 -26.07 5.54
N SER A 133 16.34 -27.28 5.33
CA SER A 133 16.62 -28.09 4.14
C SER A 133 15.48 -28.31 3.15
N GLY A 134 14.35 -27.59 3.24
CA GLY A 134 13.24 -27.77 2.30
C GLY A 134 12.43 -26.52 2.00
N PHE A 135 12.31 -26.17 0.71
CA PHE A 135 11.34 -25.18 0.25
C PHE A 135 9.92 -25.74 0.42
N LEU A 136 9.10 -25.07 1.23
CA LEU A 136 7.68 -25.42 1.40
C LEU A 136 6.82 -24.37 0.70
N ARG A 137 5.86 -24.82 -0.10
CA ARG A 137 4.87 -23.93 -0.70
C ARG A 137 3.81 -23.58 0.35
N TYR A 138 3.68 -22.31 0.70
CA TYR A 138 2.71 -21.84 1.71
C TYR A 138 1.89 -20.63 1.23
N ILE A 139 0.75 -20.43 1.87
CA ILE A 139 -0.07 -19.23 1.78
C ILE A 139 0.24 -18.33 2.97
N ALA A 140 0.25 -17.01 2.80
CA ALA A 140 0.28 -16.06 3.91
C ALA A 140 -1.10 -15.42 4.10
N LEU A 141 -1.48 -15.12 5.35
CA LEU A 141 -2.69 -14.36 5.66
C LEU A 141 -2.34 -12.93 6.04
N SER A 142 -2.87 -11.96 5.31
CA SER A 142 -2.90 -10.54 5.68
C SER A 142 -4.27 -10.21 6.27
N HIS A 143 -4.33 -9.76 7.53
CA HIS A 143 -5.59 -9.48 8.23
C HIS A 143 -5.44 -8.40 9.31
N CYS A 144 -6.57 -7.76 9.66
CA CYS A 144 -6.64 -6.85 10.79
C CYS A 144 -6.86 -7.62 12.09
N TRP A 145 -6.04 -7.35 13.11
CA TRP A 145 -6.20 -7.99 14.40
C TRP A 145 -7.46 -7.50 15.13
N GLY A 146 -7.76 -6.20 15.00
CA GLY A 146 -8.91 -5.55 15.65
C GLY A 146 -8.76 -5.32 17.16
N GLY A 147 -7.54 -5.42 17.69
CA GLY A 147 -7.24 -5.37 19.12
C GLY A 147 -6.37 -6.56 19.53
N ARG A 148 -6.58 -7.11 20.74
CA ARG A 148 -5.95 -8.37 21.15
C ARG A 148 -6.60 -9.53 20.40
N THR A 149 -5.80 -10.27 19.65
CA THR A 149 -6.23 -11.51 18.99
C THR A 149 -6.63 -12.53 20.05
N SER A 150 -7.74 -13.26 19.83
CA SER A 150 -8.24 -14.24 20.80
C SER A 150 -7.35 -15.48 20.94
N LEU A 151 -6.51 -15.75 19.94
CA LEU A 151 -5.54 -16.85 19.97
C LEU A 151 -4.21 -16.39 19.35
N SER A 152 -3.13 -16.50 20.11
CA SER A 152 -1.78 -16.18 19.67
C SER A 152 -0.76 -17.13 20.30
N THR A 153 0.38 -17.32 19.64
CA THR A 153 1.47 -18.13 20.16
C THR A 153 2.24 -17.34 21.23
N LEU A 154 2.40 -17.97 22.38
CA LEU A 154 3.13 -17.50 23.54
C LEU A 154 4.13 -18.58 23.97
N THR A 155 5.13 -18.19 24.74
CA THR A 155 6.18 -19.09 25.24
C THR A 155 5.58 -20.30 25.97
N ASP A 156 4.49 -20.10 26.71
CA ASP A 156 3.82 -21.15 27.50
C ASP A 156 2.90 -22.09 26.69
N ASN A 157 2.51 -21.72 25.45
CA ASN A 157 1.54 -22.49 24.65
C ASN A 157 2.11 -23.06 23.34
N ILE A 158 3.33 -22.69 22.94
CA ILE A 158 3.95 -23.10 21.68
C ILE A 158 4.01 -24.62 21.51
N ASP A 159 4.38 -25.37 22.56
CA ASP A 159 4.47 -26.84 22.48
C ASP A 159 3.10 -27.51 22.31
N LYS A 160 2.04 -26.86 22.82
CA LYS A 160 0.67 -27.32 22.57
C LYS A 160 0.30 -27.11 21.11
N PHE A 161 0.58 -25.93 20.56
CA PHE A 161 0.30 -25.63 19.15
C PHE A 161 1.14 -26.47 18.18
N ARG A 162 2.35 -26.90 18.56
CA ARG A 162 3.13 -27.90 17.80
C ARG A 162 2.42 -29.26 17.70
N SER A 163 1.62 -29.60 18.70
CA SER A 163 0.84 -30.84 18.70
C SER A 163 -0.49 -30.65 17.96
N GLU A 164 -1.24 -29.62 18.33
CA GLU A 164 -2.55 -29.30 17.75
C GLU A 164 -2.96 -27.87 18.11
N ILE A 165 -3.45 -27.13 17.12
CA ILE A 165 -4.09 -25.83 17.30
C ILE A 165 -5.61 -26.07 17.40
N PRO A 166 -6.27 -25.72 18.51
CA PRO A 166 -7.71 -25.97 18.66
C PRO A 166 -8.53 -25.16 17.64
N HIS A 167 -9.10 -25.84 16.63
CA HIS A 167 -9.82 -25.18 15.53
C HIS A 167 -10.96 -24.27 16.01
N GLU A 168 -11.72 -24.70 17.01
CA GLU A 168 -12.86 -23.96 17.55
C GLU A 168 -12.46 -22.65 18.28
N GLN A 169 -11.20 -22.53 18.70
CA GLN A 169 -10.67 -21.32 19.35
C GLN A 169 -10.08 -20.33 18.35
N LEU A 170 -9.94 -20.74 17.08
CA LEU A 170 -9.43 -19.87 16.04
C LEU A 170 -10.42 -18.74 15.75
N PRO A 171 -9.95 -17.50 15.60
CA PRO A 171 -10.74 -16.43 15.01
C PRO A 171 -11.36 -16.82 13.68
N LEU A 172 -12.52 -16.25 13.35
CA LEU A 172 -13.23 -16.58 12.12
C LEU A 172 -12.39 -16.35 10.85
N ASN A 173 -11.59 -15.27 10.80
CA ASN A 173 -10.68 -15.04 9.67
C ASN A 173 -9.65 -16.18 9.52
N PHE A 174 -9.24 -16.81 10.61
CA PHE A 174 -8.21 -17.86 10.57
C PHE A 174 -8.83 -19.16 10.08
N GLN A 175 -10.03 -19.50 10.58
CA GLN A 175 -10.81 -20.64 10.09
C GLN A 175 -11.07 -20.53 8.59
N GLU A 176 -11.48 -19.35 8.13
CA GLU A 176 -11.74 -19.09 6.72
C GLU A 176 -10.48 -19.12 5.85
N ALA A 177 -9.35 -18.59 6.35
CA ALA A 177 -8.06 -18.70 5.67
C ALA A 177 -7.61 -20.16 5.53
N ILE A 178 -7.82 -21.00 6.55
CA ILE A 178 -7.56 -22.44 6.49
C ILE A 178 -8.46 -23.10 5.43
N LYS A 179 -9.76 -22.78 5.40
CA LYS A 179 -10.70 -23.29 4.38
C LYS A 179 -10.21 -22.99 2.96
N ILE A 180 -9.83 -21.74 2.68
CA ILE A 180 -9.31 -21.35 1.35
C ILE A 180 -7.99 -22.04 1.07
N THR A 181 -7.08 -22.12 2.04
CA THR A 181 -5.79 -22.78 1.84
C THR A 181 -5.97 -24.26 1.44
N ARG A 182 -6.90 -24.97 2.11
CA ARG A 182 -7.31 -26.33 1.73
C ARG A 182 -7.93 -26.38 0.34
N ALA A 183 -8.85 -25.46 0.03
CA ALA A 183 -9.50 -25.39 -1.28
C ALA A 183 -8.50 -25.14 -2.42
N LEU A 184 -7.43 -24.38 -2.17
CA LEU A 184 -6.32 -24.12 -3.10
C LEU A 184 -5.31 -25.28 -3.17
N LYS A 185 -5.52 -26.37 -2.42
CA LYS A 185 -4.64 -27.54 -2.35
C LYS A 185 -3.21 -27.21 -1.89
N ILE A 186 -3.08 -26.25 -0.97
CA ILE A 186 -1.81 -25.91 -0.31
C ILE A 186 -1.86 -26.42 1.13
N SER A 187 -0.76 -26.99 1.61
CA SER A 187 -0.70 -27.64 2.93
C SER A 187 -0.17 -26.76 4.06
N TYR A 188 0.30 -25.55 3.74
CA TYR A 188 0.94 -24.68 4.72
C TYR A 188 0.37 -23.26 4.67
N LEU A 189 0.13 -22.70 5.85
CA LEU A 189 -0.39 -21.35 6.05
C LEU A 189 0.52 -20.62 7.05
N TRP A 190 0.79 -19.35 6.78
CA TRP A 190 1.47 -18.45 7.71
C TRP A 190 0.50 -17.39 8.20
N ILE A 191 0.40 -17.25 9.53
CA ILE A 191 -0.35 -16.22 10.23
C ILE A 191 0.56 -15.65 11.30
N ASP A 192 0.83 -14.35 11.26
CA ASP A 192 1.74 -13.63 12.17
C ASP A 192 1.52 -13.98 13.66
N SER A 193 0.30 -13.88 14.15
CA SER A 193 -0.08 -14.13 15.55
C SER A 193 0.14 -15.57 16.01
N LEU A 194 0.23 -16.53 15.08
CA LEU A 194 0.46 -17.96 15.39
C LEU A 194 1.88 -18.42 15.04
N CYS A 195 2.53 -17.80 14.07
CA CYS A 195 3.88 -18.17 13.61
C CYS A 195 4.99 -17.38 14.30
N ILE A 196 4.66 -16.34 15.07
CA ILE A 196 5.58 -15.52 15.86
C ILE A 196 5.22 -15.64 17.34
N ILE A 197 6.21 -15.78 18.20
CA ILE A 197 6.03 -15.85 19.66
C ILE A 197 5.84 -14.41 20.18
N GLN A 198 4.61 -14.07 20.59
CA GLN A 198 4.21 -12.68 20.84
C GLN A 198 4.78 -12.07 22.13
N ASP A 199 5.19 -12.90 23.09
CA ASP A 199 5.75 -12.50 24.38
C ASP A 199 7.28 -12.64 24.44
N ASP A 200 7.93 -12.98 23.33
CA ASP A 200 9.39 -13.04 23.19
C ASP A 200 9.90 -11.87 22.30
N PRO A 201 10.52 -10.83 22.88
CA PRO A 201 11.03 -9.69 22.13
C PRO A 201 12.11 -10.05 21.09
N GLU A 202 12.91 -11.08 21.35
CA GLU A 202 13.98 -11.50 20.45
C GLU A 202 13.43 -12.28 19.25
N ASP A 203 12.43 -13.13 19.48
CA ASP A 203 11.69 -13.80 18.40
C ASP A 203 10.91 -12.78 17.57
N TRP A 204 10.20 -11.87 18.21
CA TRP A 204 9.46 -10.81 17.53
C TRP A 204 10.39 -9.97 16.64
N ARG A 205 11.54 -9.50 17.16
CA ARG A 205 12.48 -8.68 16.37
C ARG A 205 13.01 -9.42 15.15
N ARG A 206 13.35 -10.71 15.33
CA ARG A 206 13.84 -11.57 14.24
C ARG A 206 12.77 -11.80 13.17
N GLU A 207 11.54 -12.08 13.56
CA GLU A 207 10.44 -12.34 12.62
C GLU A 207 9.94 -11.05 11.94
N ALA A 208 9.84 -9.94 12.66
CA ALA A 208 9.49 -8.63 12.12
C ALA A 208 10.47 -8.20 11.02
N ALA A 209 11.78 -8.39 11.25
CA ALA A 209 12.81 -8.12 10.25
C ALA A 209 12.71 -9.00 8.99
N ARG A 210 12.07 -10.18 9.10
CA ARG A 210 11.87 -11.15 8.00
C ARG A 210 10.49 -11.04 7.36
N MET A 211 9.58 -10.23 7.88
CA MET A 211 8.19 -10.17 7.43
C MET A 211 8.07 -9.91 5.93
N GLY A 212 8.89 -9.00 5.37
CA GLY A 212 8.91 -8.77 3.93
C GLY A 212 9.32 -9.99 3.10
N GLN A 213 10.21 -10.85 3.62
CA GLN A 213 10.59 -12.11 2.98
C GLN A 213 9.46 -13.14 3.05
N VAL A 214 8.72 -13.19 4.17
CA VAL A 214 7.56 -14.08 4.32
C VAL A 214 6.52 -13.80 3.23
N PHE A 215 6.15 -12.55 3.01
CA PHE A 215 5.14 -12.23 1.99
C PHE A 215 5.67 -12.37 0.55
N SER A 216 6.94 -12.02 0.30
CA SER A 216 7.54 -12.20 -1.04
C SER A 216 7.77 -13.65 -1.44
N ASN A 217 8.05 -14.54 -0.48
CA ASN A 217 8.25 -15.96 -0.71
C ASN A 217 6.96 -16.77 -0.67
N ALA A 218 5.86 -16.23 -0.13
CA ALA A 218 4.55 -16.87 -0.16
C ALA A 218 4.15 -17.21 -1.61
N TYR A 219 3.46 -18.34 -1.79
CA TYR A 219 2.93 -18.72 -3.10
C TYR A 219 1.80 -17.78 -3.52
N CYS A 220 0.95 -17.43 -2.55
CA CYS A 220 -0.11 -16.45 -2.65
C CYS A 220 -0.44 -15.93 -1.24
N THR A 221 -0.88 -14.67 -1.17
CA THR A 221 -1.38 -14.05 0.06
C THR A 221 -2.90 -13.99 0.01
N ILE A 222 -3.57 -14.51 1.03
CA ILE A 222 -4.99 -14.25 1.27
C ILE A 222 -5.07 -12.94 2.05
N ALA A 223 -5.82 -11.98 1.52
CA ALA A 223 -6.05 -10.70 2.19
C ALA A 223 -7.51 -10.63 2.65
N ALA A 224 -7.73 -10.58 3.97
CA ALA A 224 -9.03 -10.34 4.58
C ALA A 224 -9.41 -8.85 4.48
N THR A 225 -9.44 -8.31 3.25
CA THR A 225 -9.42 -6.88 2.94
C THR A 225 -10.56 -6.10 3.61
N SER A 226 -11.75 -6.70 3.69
CA SER A 226 -12.93 -6.08 4.27
C SER A 226 -13.07 -6.18 5.79
N ALA A 227 -12.36 -7.10 6.43
CA ALA A 227 -12.47 -7.38 7.86
C ALA A 227 -11.63 -6.39 8.67
N ALA A 228 -12.24 -5.69 9.63
CA ALA A 228 -11.53 -4.77 10.52
C ALA A 228 -10.98 -5.48 11.79
N ALA A 229 -11.40 -6.73 12.04
CA ALA A 229 -10.93 -7.55 13.14
C ALA A 229 -10.85 -9.05 12.79
N SER A 230 -10.11 -9.82 13.59
CA SER A 230 -9.85 -11.26 13.35
C SER A 230 -11.11 -12.14 13.40
N ASN A 231 -12.15 -11.69 14.10
CA ASN A 231 -13.38 -12.46 14.34
C ASN A 231 -14.54 -12.11 13.38
N GLU A 232 -14.33 -11.23 12.40
CA GLU A 232 -15.42 -10.78 11.52
C GLU A 232 -15.79 -11.77 10.41
N GLY A 233 -14.81 -12.53 9.91
CA GLY A 233 -14.95 -13.26 8.66
C GLY A 233 -14.86 -12.35 7.43
N PHE A 234 -14.43 -12.91 6.32
CA PHE A 234 -14.21 -12.26 5.03
C PHE A 234 -14.75 -13.06 3.84
N LEU A 235 -15.12 -14.34 3.97
CA LEU A 235 -15.54 -15.14 2.82
C LEU A 235 -16.85 -14.69 2.19
N THR A 236 -17.82 -14.29 3.02
CA THR A 236 -19.16 -13.93 2.56
C THR A 236 -19.22 -12.44 2.21
N PRO A 237 -19.45 -12.07 0.94
CA PRO A 237 -19.64 -10.67 0.58
C PRO A 237 -20.88 -10.10 1.25
N LYS A 238 -20.78 -8.84 1.70
CA LYS A 238 -21.88 -8.12 2.36
C LYS A 238 -22.84 -7.48 1.35
N PHE A 239 -22.45 -7.39 0.08
CA PHE A 239 -23.29 -6.89 -1.01
C PHE A 239 -23.67 -8.02 -1.96
N ASN A 240 -24.97 -8.23 -2.17
CA ASN A 240 -25.49 -9.26 -3.06
C ASN A 240 -26.66 -8.68 -3.88
N SER A 241 -26.34 -7.89 -4.92
CA SER A 241 -27.35 -7.53 -5.91
C SER A 241 -27.42 -8.63 -6.95
N THR A 242 -28.50 -9.40 -6.95
CA THR A 242 -28.76 -10.47 -7.92
C THR A 242 -29.43 -9.97 -9.19
N LEU A 243 -29.71 -8.66 -9.28
CA LEU A 243 -30.39 -8.07 -10.42
C LEU A 243 -29.46 -8.02 -11.62
N SER A 244 -29.79 -8.82 -12.61
CA SER A 244 -29.15 -8.80 -13.92
C SER A 244 -30.20 -8.95 -15.01
N ALA A 245 -29.87 -8.49 -16.21
CA ALA A 245 -30.71 -8.63 -17.38
C ALA A 245 -29.84 -9.10 -18.55
N THR A 246 -30.41 -9.92 -19.43
CA THR A 246 -29.76 -10.33 -20.67
C THR A 246 -30.52 -9.72 -21.83
N VAL A 247 -29.80 -9.11 -22.77
CA VAL A 247 -30.36 -8.45 -23.94
C VAL A 247 -29.70 -9.03 -25.19
N GLU A 248 -30.53 -9.37 -26.16
CA GLU A 248 -30.06 -9.73 -27.50
C GLU A 248 -29.78 -8.46 -28.31
N THR A 249 -28.58 -8.37 -28.83
CA THR A 249 -28.18 -7.26 -29.71
C THR A 249 -28.81 -7.43 -31.10
N PRO A 250 -28.96 -6.35 -31.90
CA PRO A 250 -29.49 -6.45 -33.27
C PRO A 250 -28.72 -7.40 -34.21
N ARG A 251 -27.50 -7.82 -33.83
CA ARG A 251 -26.66 -8.76 -34.58
C ARG A 251 -26.73 -10.20 -34.05
N GLY A 252 -27.60 -10.50 -33.08
CA GLY A 252 -27.79 -11.84 -32.51
C GLY A 252 -26.80 -12.22 -31.40
N SER A 253 -25.92 -11.32 -30.97
CA SER A 253 -25.04 -11.54 -29.81
C SER A 253 -25.78 -11.25 -28.50
N LEU A 254 -25.46 -11.96 -27.42
CA LEU A 254 -26.01 -11.73 -26.08
C LEU A 254 -25.12 -10.77 -25.27
N LEU A 255 -25.77 -9.81 -24.61
CA LEU A 255 -25.16 -8.86 -23.68
C LEU A 255 -25.82 -9.00 -22.31
N HIS A 256 -25.02 -9.21 -21.26
CA HIS A 256 -25.53 -9.18 -19.89
C HIS A 256 -25.30 -7.81 -19.28
N ILE A 257 -26.22 -7.40 -18.41
CA ILE A 257 -26.23 -6.12 -17.73
C ILE A 257 -26.50 -6.38 -16.26
N SER A 258 -25.75 -5.75 -15.37
CA SER A 258 -25.98 -5.81 -13.93
C SER A 258 -25.67 -4.48 -13.28
N GLU A 259 -25.93 -4.37 -11.98
CA GLU A 259 -25.40 -3.29 -11.16
C GLU A 259 -23.86 -3.26 -11.16
N PHE A 260 -23.30 -2.05 -11.10
CA PHE A 260 -21.86 -1.83 -11.04
C PHE A 260 -21.30 -2.25 -9.68
N MET A 261 -20.23 -3.05 -9.69
CA MET A 261 -19.54 -3.54 -8.47
C MET A 261 -18.02 -3.46 -8.57
N GLU A 262 -17.45 -2.95 -9.66
CA GLU A 262 -16.00 -2.92 -9.93
C GLU A 262 -15.31 -1.69 -9.34
N ASP A 263 -15.77 -1.20 -8.19
CA ASP A 263 -15.14 -0.06 -7.51
C ASP A 263 -13.91 -0.50 -6.70
N CYS A 264 -12.82 -0.81 -7.41
CA CYS A 264 -11.59 -1.27 -6.78
C CYS A 264 -10.99 -0.24 -5.79
N ASN A 265 -11.22 1.06 -5.97
CA ASN A 265 -10.73 2.08 -5.04
C ASN A 265 -11.49 2.00 -3.69
N ARG A 266 -12.81 1.82 -3.74
CA ARG A 266 -13.62 1.61 -2.53
C ARG A 266 -13.34 0.24 -1.90
N ASP A 267 -13.24 -0.80 -2.72
CA ASP A 267 -13.19 -2.19 -2.26
C ASP A 267 -11.80 -2.61 -1.79
N LEU A 268 -10.73 -1.99 -2.31
CA LEU A 268 -9.35 -2.26 -1.93
C LEU A 268 -8.75 -1.07 -1.20
N GLU A 269 -8.57 0.09 -1.84
CA GLU A 269 -7.72 1.16 -1.28
C GLU A 269 -8.31 1.81 -0.03
N SER A 270 -9.63 1.97 0.02
CA SER A 270 -10.36 2.50 1.18
C SER A 270 -10.75 1.42 2.21
N ALA A 271 -10.37 0.16 1.98
CA ALA A 271 -10.80 -0.95 2.81
C ALA A 271 -10.00 -1.02 4.13
N PRO A 272 -10.60 -1.52 5.22
CA PRO A 272 -9.98 -1.50 6.55
C PRO A 272 -8.54 -2.02 6.57
N LEU A 273 -8.27 -3.14 5.90
CA LEU A 273 -6.94 -3.75 5.86
C LEU A 273 -5.89 -2.82 5.25
N ASN A 274 -6.18 -2.23 4.09
CA ASN A 274 -5.22 -1.41 3.34
C ASN A 274 -4.98 -0.02 3.95
N THR A 275 -5.70 0.35 5.01
CA THR A 275 -5.41 1.57 5.79
C THR A 275 -4.33 1.37 6.86
N ARG A 276 -3.84 0.14 7.06
CA ARG A 276 -2.81 -0.17 8.07
C ARG A 276 -1.40 -0.11 7.49
N GLY A 277 -0.46 0.39 8.29
CA GLY A 277 0.94 0.57 7.89
C GLY A 277 1.63 -0.72 7.42
N TRP A 278 1.63 -1.74 8.29
CA TRP A 278 2.22 -3.06 8.01
C TRP A 278 1.72 -3.68 6.71
N VAL A 279 0.42 -3.55 6.43
CA VAL A 279 -0.25 -4.15 5.26
C VAL A 279 0.30 -3.63 3.95
N MET A 280 0.77 -2.38 3.87
CA MET A 280 1.34 -1.88 2.62
C MET A 280 2.54 -2.72 2.17
N GLN A 281 3.42 -3.08 3.09
CA GLN A 281 4.56 -3.96 2.78
C GLN A 281 4.09 -5.37 2.41
N GLU A 282 3.11 -5.91 3.14
CA GLU A 282 2.53 -7.23 2.88
C GLU A 282 1.98 -7.31 1.46
N ARG A 283 1.19 -6.33 1.03
CA ARG A 283 0.61 -6.25 -0.31
C ARG A 283 1.67 -5.99 -1.38
N ALA A 284 2.57 -5.02 -1.16
CA ALA A 284 3.60 -4.63 -2.15
C ALA A 284 4.59 -5.74 -2.47
N LEU A 285 4.94 -6.56 -1.47
CA LEU A 285 5.92 -7.64 -1.63
C LEU A 285 5.27 -8.96 -2.04
N SER A 286 3.95 -9.09 -1.91
CA SER A 286 3.22 -10.29 -2.35
C SER A 286 3.15 -10.35 -3.88
N ARG A 287 3.63 -11.45 -4.45
CA ARG A 287 3.56 -11.67 -5.91
C ARG A 287 2.14 -11.89 -6.44
N ARG A 288 1.27 -12.39 -5.56
CA ARG A 288 -0.11 -12.77 -5.82
C ARG A 288 -0.93 -12.52 -4.57
N THR A 289 -2.01 -11.77 -4.70
CA THR A 289 -2.91 -11.49 -3.59
C THR A 289 -4.34 -11.78 -3.98
N LEU A 290 -5.00 -12.64 -3.19
CA LEU A 290 -6.43 -12.90 -3.27
C LEU A 290 -7.13 -12.06 -2.20
N HIS A 291 -7.72 -10.94 -2.63
CA HIS A 291 -8.43 -10.00 -1.77
C HIS A 291 -9.88 -10.39 -1.60
N PHE A 292 -10.33 -10.49 -0.35
CA PHE A 292 -11.73 -10.67 0.00
C PHE A 292 -12.32 -9.36 0.51
N THR A 293 -13.07 -8.67 -0.35
CA THR A 293 -13.61 -7.34 -0.07
C THR A 293 -15.06 -7.41 0.39
N LYS A 294 -15.71 -6.25 0.58
CA LYS A 294 -17.11 -6.19 1.02
C LYS A 294 -18.08 -6.65 -0.08
N THR A 295 -17.66 -6.64 -1.35
CA THR A 295 -18.51 -6.82 -2.53
C THR A 295 -18.19 -8.10 -3.29
N GLN A 296 -16.91 -8.42 -3.50
CA GLN A 296 -16.47 -9.58 -4.28
C GLN A 296 -14.99 -9.92 -3.98
N ALA A 297 -14.52 -11.07 -4.47
CA ALA A 297 -13.08 -11.35 -4.46
C ALA A 297 -12.36 -10.62 -5.61
N TYR A 298 -11.10 -10.24 -5.37
CA TYR A 298 -10.21 -9.69 -6.39
C TYR A 298 -8.88 -10.44 -6.39
N TRP A 299 -8.33 -10.65 -7.58
CA TRP A 299 -7.02 -11.23 -7.82
C TRP A 299 -6.04 -10.15 -8.29
N GLU A 300 -4.97 -9.94 -7.53
CA GLU A 300 -3.90 -9.01 -7.87
C GLU A 300 -2.59 -9.77 -8.11
N CYS A 301 -1.94 -9.52 -9.25
CA CYS A 301 -0.59 -10.00 -9.56
C CYS A 301 0.07 -9.08 -10.61
N GLY A 302 1.32 -9.35 -11.00
CA GLY A 302 2.08 -8.52 -11.95
C GLY A 302 1.45 -8.25 -13.31
N ASN A 303 0.43 -9.05 -13.70
CA ASN A 303 -0.32 -8.83 -14.94
C ASN A 303 -1.59 -7.97 -14.75
N GLY A 304 -1.86 -7.47 -13.54
CA GLY A 304 -2.96 -6.58 -13.21
C GLY A 304 -3.97 -7.17 -12.23
N LEU A 305 -5.07 -6.43 -12.05
CA LEU A 305 -6.14 -6.72 -11.12
C LEU A 305 -7.34 -7.33 -11.85
N HIS A 306 -7.86 -8.44 -11.35
CA HIS A 306 -9.07 -9.09 -11.87
C HIS A 306 -10.11 -9.21 -10.75
N CYS A 307 -11.38 -9.04 -11.07
CA CYS A 307 -12.47 -9.27 -10.11
C CYS A 307 -13.15 -10.62 -10.34
N GLU A 308 -13.90 -11.10 -9.35
CA GLU A 308 -14.66 -12.37 -9.40
C GLU A 308 -15.64 -12.44 -10.59
N ARG A 309 -16.05 -11.28 -11.12
CA ARG A 309 -16.88 -11.15 -12.34
C ARG A 309 -16.08 -11.16 -13.64
N LEU A 310 -14.80 -11.53 -13.58
CA LEU A 310 -13.84 -11.72 -14.67
C LEU A 310 -13.38 -10.45 -15.40
N PHE A 311 -13.70 -9.26 -14.89
CA PHE A 311 -13.16 -8.04 -15.48
C PHE A 311 -11.69 -7.89 -15.11
N LYS A 312 -10.87 -7.54 -16.12
CA LYS A 312 -9.57 -6.96 -15.89
C LYS A 312 -9.75 -5.46 -15.64
N LEU A 313 -9.32 -5.02 -14.46
CA LEU A 313 -9.45 -3.65 -14.00
C LEU A 313 -8.13 -2.91 -14.13
N SER A 314 -8.22 -1.65 -14.54
CA SER A 314 -7.10 -0.71 -14.45
C SER A 314 -7.13 -0.09 -13.06
N ASN A 315 -6.12 -0.38 -12.25
CA ASN A 315 -5.87 0.32 -10.99
C ASN A 315 -4.47 0.95 -11.07
N PRO A 316 -4.38 2.30 -11.10
CA PRO A 316 -3.09 2.99 -11.07
C PRO A 316 -2.22 2.59 -9.88
N GLN A 317 -2.84 2.19 -8.76
CA GLN A 317 -2.11 1.76 -7.57
C GLN A 317 -1.65 0.30 -7.66
N SER A 318 -2.34 -0.56 -8.41
CA SER A 318 -1.85 -1.93 -8.67
C SER A 318 -0.54 -1.92 -9.47
N ALA A 319 -0.25 -0.87 -10.24
CA ALA A 319 1.08 -0.73 -10.85
C ALA A 319 2.21 -0.58 -9.80
N LEU A 320 1.89 -0.04 -8.61
CA LEU A 320 2.81 0.03 -7.47
C LEU A 320 2.89 -1.28 -6.69
N PHE A 321 1.77 -1.98 -6.51
CA PHE A 321 1.67 -3.10 -5.56
C PHE A 321 1.67 -4.49 -6.19
N ALA A 322 1.48 -4.61 -7.50
CA ALA A 322 1.31 -5.89 -8.15
C ALA A 322 2.58 -6.41 -8.82
N ASP A 323 3.67 -5.65 -8.87
CA ASP A 323 4.91 -6.06 -9.54
C ASP A 323 5.53 -7.30 -8.84
N SER A 324 5.55 -8.44 -9.55
CA SER A 324 6.05 -9.72 -9.05
C SER A 324 7.56 -9.71 -8.74
N ASP A 325 8.27 -8.75 -9.34
CA ASP A 325 9.66 -8.38 -9.04
C ASP A 325 9.73 -6.88 -8.67
N PHE A 326 8.77 -6.39 -7.87
CA PHE A 326 8.68 -4.98 -7.44
C PHE A 326 10.05 -4.38 -7.19
N PRO A 327 10.44 -3.21 -7.75
CA PRO A 327 9.72 -2.35 -8.71
C PRO A 327 10.27 -2.43 -10.16
N LYS A 328 10.72 -3.60 -10.66
CA LYS A 328 11.30 -3.72 -12.02
C LYS A 328 10.35 -3.25 -13.14
N ALA A 329 9.05 -3.57 -13.05
CA ALA A 329 8.07 -3.16 -14.06
C ALA A 329 7.87 -1.64 -14.08
N ILE A 330 7.89 -1.01 -12.91
CA ILE A 330 7.73 0.44 -12.76
C ILE A 330 8.95 1.19 -13.31
N LEU A 331 10.15 0.68 -13.07
CA LEU A 331 11.38 1.26 -13.62
C LEU A 331 11.39 1.32 -15.15
N LYS A 332 10.76 0.34 -15.80
CA LYS A 332 10.64 0.29 -17.27
C LYS A 332 9.62 1.29 -17.80
N TYR A 333 8.58 1.60 -17.04
CA TYR A 333 7.47 2.44 -17.48
C TYR A 333 7.76 3.94 -17.36
N TYR A 334 8.62 4.36 -16.43
CA TYR A 334 8.86 5.79 -16.18
C TYR A 334 10.33 6.20 -16.31
N LYS A 335 10.69 6.85 -17.43
CA LYS A 335 12.02 7.46 -17.64
C LYS A 335 12.40 8.55 -16.61
N GLY A 336 11.44 9.14 -15.88
CA GLY A 336 11.65 10.03 -14.73
C GLY A 336 11.02 9.55 -13.42
N GLY A 337 10.44 8.35 -13.38
CA GLY A 337 9.52 7.93 -12.30
C GLY A 337 10.14 7.10 -11.19
N ARG A 338 11.47 6.96 -11.13
CA ARG A 338 12.14 6.47 -9.92
C ARG A 338 11.81 7.35 -8.70
N ILE A 339 11.90 8.66 -8.92
CA ILE A 339 11.61 9.67 -7.91
C ILE A 339 10.12 9.69 -7.58
N THR A 340 9.27 9.78 -8.60
CA THR A 340 7.81 9.79 -8.41
C THR A 340 7.29 8.51 -7.75
N LEU A 341 7.91 7.35 -8.01
CA LEU A 341 7.59 6.08 -7.38
C LEU A 341 7.74 6.16 -5.85
N PHE A 342 8.93 6.48 -5.35
CA PHE A 342 9.15 6.47 -3.91
C PHE A 342 8.40 7.63 -3.23
N GLN A 343 8.28 8.78 -3.89
CA GLN A 343 7.52 9.91 -3.35
C GLN A 343 6.05 9.54 -3.15
N ASN A 344 5.39 9.00 -4.18
CA ASN A 344 4.00 8.56 -4.08
C ASN A 344 3.82 7.44 -3.04
N LEU A 345 4.76 6.50 -3.00
CA LEU A 345 4.74 5.41 -2.02
C LEU A 345 4.80 5.94 -0.59
N TYR A 346 5.76 6.81 -0.28
CA TYR A 346 5.95 7.35 1.07
C TYR A 346 4.85 8.35 1.46
N GLU A 347 4.32 9.14 0.52
CA GLU A 347 3.12 9.95 0.77
C GLU A 347 1.92 9.09 1.15
N LYS A 348 1.67 7.99 0.41
CA LYS A 348 0.59 7.06 0.75
C LYS A 348 0.85 6.39 2.10
N TYR A 349 2.07 5.94 2.35
CA TYR A 349 2.44 5.24 3.58
C TYR A 349 2.31 6.13 4.82
N SER A 350 2.70 7.41 4.73
CA SER A 350 2.59 8.38 5.83
C SER A 350 1.16 8.55 6.36
N ARG A 351 0.15 8.28 5.52
CA ARG A 351 -1.28 8.37 5.85
C ARG A 351 -1.83 7.11 6.51
N LEU A 352 -1.06 6.04 6.60
CA LEU A 352 -1.50 4.77 7.15
C LEU A 352 -1.48 4.78 8.68
N ASN A 353 -2.36 3.96 9.24
CA ASN A 353 -2.56 3.84 10.68
C ASN A 353 -1.65 2.77 11.28
N PHE A 354 -1.12 3.06 12.47
CA PHE A 354 -0.30 2.14 13.27
C PHE A 354 -0.93 1.97 14.66
N SER A 355 -0.81 0.78 15.23
CA SER A 355 -1.17 0.55 16.62
C SER A 355 -0.13 1.18 17.56
N TYR A 356 1.15 1.08 17.16
CA TYR A 356 2.27 1.78 17.78
C TYR A 356 3.01 2.57 16.70
N ASN A 357 2.99 3.90 16.78
CA ASN A 357 3.61 4.75 15.76
C ASN A 357 5.14 4.53 15.63
N SER A 358 5.78 3.99 16.67
CA SER A 358 7.19 3.55 16.66
C SER A 358 7.48 2.43 15.66
N ASP A 359 6.47 1.66 15.23
CA ASP A 359 6.63 0.59 14.24
C ASP A 359 6.82 1.13 12.83
N ARG A 360 6.50 2.40 12.59
CA ARG A 360 6.50 3.02 11.26
C ARG A 360 7.78 2.78 10.44
N PRO A 361 9.01 3.00 10.94
CA PRO A 361 10.24 2.71 10.19
C PRO A 361 10.42 1.21 9.92
N VAL A 362 10.05 0.35 10.87
CA VAL A 362 10.24 -1.11 10.76
C VAL A 362 9.29 -1.71 9.72
N ALA A 363 8.04 -1.24 9.71
CA ALA A 363 6.97 -1.77 8.87
C ALA A 363 7.16 -1.54 7.36
N ILE A 364 8.02 -0.61 6.96
CA ILE A 364 8.38 -0.35 5.55
C ILE A 364 9.82 -0.75 5.20
N LEU A 365 10.61 -1.18 6.18
CA LEU A 365 12.04 -1.43 6.02
C LEU A 365 12.35 -2.44 4.91
N GLY A 366 11.54 -3.49 4.76
CA GLY A 366 11.70 -4.48 3.69
C GLY A 366 11.50 -3.86 2.31
N LEU A 367 10.52 -2.96 2.18
CA LEU A 367 10.23 -2.24 0.94
C LEU A 367 11.33 -1.20 0.61
N GLU A 368 11.82 -0.48 1.62
CA GLU A 368 12.96 0.43 1.48
C GLU A 368 14.22 -0.31 1.02
N LYS A 369 14.58 -1.42 1.66
CA LYS A 369 15.75 -2.24 1.28
C LYS A 369 15.64 -2.72 -0.17
N HIS A 370 14.44 -3.10 -0.60
CA HIS A 370 14.21 -3.50 -1.98
C HIS A 370 14.41 -2.31 -2.94
N LEU A 371 13.83 -1.15 -2.62
CA LEU A 371 14.00 0.07 -3.41
C LEU A 371 15.48 0.48 -3.51
N SER A 372 16.23 0.46 -2.40
CA SER A 372 17.67 0.75 -2.37
C SER A 372 18.45 -0.15 -3.32
N THR A 373 18.16 -1.46 -3.31
CA THR A 373 18.80 -2.44 -4.19
C THR A 373 18.53 -2.14 -5.66
N VAL A 374 17.27 -1.83 -5.99
CA VAL A 374 16.82 -1.64 -7.37
C VAL A 374 17.19 -0.26 -7.93
N LEU A 375 17.19 0.76 -7.08
CA LEU A 375 17.67 2.10 -7.40
C LEU A 375 19.21 2.18 -7.40
N GLN A 376 19.91 1.15 -6.91
CA GLN A 376 21.38 1.09 -6.77
C GLN A 376 21.91 2.28 -5.96
N THR A 377 21.21 2.62 -4.89
CA THR A 377 21.55 3.72 -3.98
C THR A 377 21.42 3.25 -2.55
N ARG A 378 22.21 3.82 -1.66
CA ARG A 378 21.94 3.70 -0.23
C ARG A 378 20.60 4.39 0.08
N GLY A 379 19.81 3.77 0.93
CA GLY A 379 18.54 4.30 1.40
C GLY A 379 18.31 3.95 2.86
N GLU A 380 18.01 4.97 3.66
CA GLU A 380 17.78 4.84 5.10
C GLU A 380 16.72 5.83 5.57
N PHE A 381 15.82 5.36 6.45
CA PHE A 381 14.74 6.16 7.04
C PHE A 381 13.93 6.95 6.00
N GLY A 382 13.66 6.36 4.85
CA GLY A 382 12.89 6.93 3.75
C GLY A 382 13.66 7.93 2.88
N VAL A 383 14.98 8.01 3.01
CA VAL A 383 15.85 8.92 2.25
C VAL A 383 16.83 8.14 1.41
N PHE A 384 16.87 8.42 0.11
CA PHE A 384 17.81 7.79 -0.83
C PHE A 384 18.95 8.75 -1.18
N GLU A 385 20.20 8.31 -1.00
CA GLU A 385 21.41 9.14 -1.16
C GLU A 385 21.51 9.79 -2.55
N GLN A 386 21.30 9.03 -3.63
CA GLN A 386 21.31 9.58 -5.00
C GLN A 386 20.23 10.63 -5.25
N TYR A 387 19.17 10.64 -4.44
CA TYR A 387 18.03 11.56 -4.52
C TYR A 387 17.88 12.37 -3.23
N LEU A 388 18.96 12.62 -2.51
CA LEU A 388 18.96 13.16 -1.14
C LEU A 388 18.12 14.44 -1.01
N ALA A 389 18.42 15.46 -1.82
CA ALA A 389 17.69 16.73 -1.80
C ALA A 389 16.18 16.55 -2.02
N ARG A 390 15.77 15.72 -2.97
CA ARG A 390 14.34 15.46 -3.24
C ARG A 390 13.68 14.62 -2.15
N SER A 391 14.43 13.73 -1.52
CA SER A 391 13.97 12.91 -0.40
C SER A 391 13.79 13.73 0.88
N LEU A 392 14.53 14.84 1.03
CA LEU A 392 14.40 15.76 2.17
C LEU A 392 13.33 16.85 1.96
N LEU A 393 12.90 17.12 0.73
CA LEU A 393 11.91 18.16 0.42
C LEU A 393 10.45 17.67 0.57
N TRP A 394 10.14 17.05 1.71
CA TRP A 394 8.78 16.76 2.15
C TRP A 394 8.25 17.88 3.07
N SER A 395 6.93 18.00 3.19
CA SER A 395 6.27 18.96 4.07
C SER A 395 4.91 18.44 4.52
N ARG A 396 4.39 18.98 5.62
CA ARG A 396 3.02 18.75 6.08
C ARG A 396 1.95 19.35 5.13
N PRO A 397 0.70 18.86 5.15
CA PRO A 397 -0.45 19.56 4.60
C PRO A 397 -0.69 20.91 5.28
N GLU A 398 -1.47 21.80 4.67
CA GLU A 398 -1.68 23.17 5.16
C GLU A 398 -2.43 23.23 6.51
N ASP A 399 -3.28 22.26 6.79
CA ASP A 399 -4.20 22.30 7.95
C ASP A 399 -3.72 21.51 9.18
N ILE A 400 -2.59 20.78 9.08
CA ILE A 400 -2.20 19.79 10.08
C ILE A 400 -0.71 19.89 10.40
N PHE A 401 -0.35 20.27 11.62
CA PHE A 401 1.02 20.12 12.12
C PHE A 401 1.35 18.67 12.44
N LEU A 402 2.60 18.28 12.20
CA LEU A 402 3.11 16.98 12.54
C LEU A 402 3.36 16.88 14.05
N LYS A 403 3.43 15.65 14.55
CA LYS A 403 3.71 15.36 15.95
C LYS A 403 4.88 14.40 16.05
N SER A 404 5.94 14.76 16.77
CA SER A 404 7.09 13.89 16.97
C SER A 404 6.71 12.55 17.64
N ILE A 405 7.32 11.46 17.17
CA ILE A 405 7.16 10.11 17.73
C ILE A 405 8.26 9.89 18.77
N THR A 406 7.87 9.41 19.94
CA THR A 406 8.82 8.98 20.96
C THR A 406 9.30 7.56 20.65
N PHE A 407 10.61 7.41 20.43
CA PHE A 407 11.28 6.12 20.26
C PHE A 407 12.01 5.74 21.54
N GLN A 408 12.21 4.44 21.77
CA GLN A 408 13.16 3.96 22.79
C GLN A 408 14.59 4.16 22.25
N ASP A 409 15.57 4.33 23.15
CA ASP A 409 16.92 4.84 22.83
C ASP A 409 17.67 4.04 21.75
N ASP A 410 17.33 2.77 21.55
CA ASP A 410 17.92 1.86 20.55
C ASP A 410 17.33 1.97 19.14
N HIS A 411 16.22 2.72 18.95
CA HIS A 411 15.50 2.84 17.67
C HIS A 411 15.19 4.29 17.27
N ARG A 412 15.99 5.25 17.75
CA ARG A 412 15.74 6.67 17.46
C ARG A 412 15.83 6.96 15.96
N VAL A 413 14.73 7.47 15.40
CA VAL A 413 14.68 7.92 14.00
C VAL A 413 15.19 9.36 13.92
N PRO A 414 16.07 9.69 12.97
CA PRO A 414 16.56 11.05 12.77
C PRO A 414 15.43 12.04 12.40
N SER A 415 15.47 13.27 12.94
CA SER A 415 14.51 14.36 12.68
C SER A 415 14.43 14.76 11.20
N TRP A 416 15.48 14.55 10.40
CA TRP A 416 15.42 14.83 8.97
C TRP A 416 14.52 13.84 8.20
N SER A 417 14.20 12.69 8.80
CA SER A 417 13.27 11.72 8.26
C SER A 417 11.83 12.04 8.66
N TRP A 418 10.91 11.96 7.69
CA TRP A 418 9.48 12.05 7.98
C TRP A 418 8.97 10.90 8.86
N MET A 419 9.72 9.79 8.95
CA MET A 419 9.35 8.65 9.80
C MET A 419 9.43 8.98 11.30
N ALA A 420 10.12 10.07 11.67
CA ALA A 420 10.18 10.55 13.04
C ALA A 420 8.87 11.20 13.51
N TYR A 421 7.90 11.44 12.62
CA TYR A 421 6.69 12.20 12.92
C TYR A 421 5.41 11.47 12.55
N GLU A 422 4.39 11.59 13.40
CA GLU A 422 3.00 11.29 13.11
C GLU A 422 2.37 12.35 12.21
N GLY A 423 1.77 11.88 11.12
CA GLY A 423 1.01 12.72 10.20
C GLY A 423 1.36 12.44 8.73
N PRO A 424 0.47 12.87 7.82
CA PRO A 424 0.72 12.78 6.39
C PRO A 424 1.82 13.73 5.94
N ILE A 425 2.56 13.34 4.91
CA ILE A 425 3.48 14.23 4.18
C ILE A 425 3.07 14.40 2.73
N THR A 426 3.63 15.45 2.12
CA THR A 426 3.61 15.70 0.68
C THR A 426 4.99 16.19 0.25
N TYR A 427 5.55 15.62 -0.81
CA TYR A 427 6.80 16.08 -1.42
C TYR A 427 6.59 17.32 -2.27
N ALA A 428 7.61 18.17 -2.33
CA ALA A 428 7.62 19.33 -3.19
C ALA A 428 7.51 18.92 -4.67
N ASN A 429 6.54 19.47 -5.39
CA ASN A 429 6.37 19.26 -6.83
C ASN A 429 7.43 20.06 -7.61
N ILE A 430 8.61 19.46 -7.77
CA ILE A 430 9.78 20.10 -8.39
C ILE A 430 9.98 19.55 -9.81
N PRO A 431 9.89 20.39 -10.86
CA PRO A 431 10.10 19.96 -12.24
C PRO A 431 11.48 19.35 -12.46
N PHE A 432 11.55 18.28 -13.26
CA PHE A 432 12.81 17.65 -13.65
C PHE A 432 13.65 18.58 -14.55
N ASP A 433 14.97 18.48 -14.46
CA ASP A 433 15.97 19.26 -15.22
C ASP A 433 15.91 20.78 -15.08
N LYS A 434 15.06 21.30 -14.18
CA LYS A 434 14.91 22.74 -13.93
C LYS A 434 15.64 23.22 -12.69
N VAL A 435 16.21 22.33 -11.88
CA VAL A 435 16.91 22.64 -10.63
C VAL A 435 18.36 22.21 -10.72
N GLU A 436 19.25 23.02 -10.14
CA GLU A 436 20.64 22.71 -9.85
C GLU A 436 20.71 22.31 -8.36
N TRP A 437 21.06 21.05 -8.09
CA TRP A 437 21.13 20.50 -6.73
C TRP A 437 22.46 20.84 -6.08
N SER A 438 22.41 21.15 -4.78
CA SER A 438 23.57 21.45 -3.96
C SER A 438 24.32 20.18 -3.54
N THR A 439 25.63 20.29 -3.37
CA THR A 439 26.50 19.29 -2.74
C THR A 439 26.78 19.57 -1.27
N ASP A 440 26.19 20.64 -0.74
CA ASP A 440 26.40 21.10 0.65
C ASP A 440 25.68 20.24 1.69
N CYS A 441 25.09 19.10 1.30
CA CYS A 441 24.37 18.21 2.20
C CYS A 441 24.66 16.77 1.78
N LEU A 442 25.13 15.95 2.72
CA LEU A 442 25.57 14.58 2.49
C LEU A 442 25.06 13.67 3.61
N LEU A 443 24.71 12.44 3.24
CA LEU A 443 24.33 11.38 4.18
C LEU A 443 25.59 10.62 4.63
N GLN A 444 25.83 10.52 5.94
CA GLN A 444 27.00 9.84 6.49
C GLN A 444 26.60 8.80 7.56
N SER A 445 27.20 7.60 7.49
CA SER A 445 27.15 6.62 8.59
C SER A 445 28.18 6.96 9.67
N GLY A 446 27.89 6.66 10.92
CA GLY A 446 28.93 6.50 11.95
C GLY A 446 29.98 5.46 11.54
N GLU A 447 31.25 5.72 11.84
CA GLU A 447 32.32 4.73 11.66
C GLU A 447 32.25 3.66 12.78
N GLU A 448 32.62 2.41 12.47
CA GLU A 448 32.58 1.23 13.38
C GLU A 448 33.48 1.32 14.64
N THR A 449 34.05 2.48 14.96
CA THR A 449 35.12 2.60 15.96
C THR A 449 34.73 3.20 17.31
N ASP A 450 33.48 3.62 17.53
CA ASP A 450 33.03 4.08 18.85
C ASP A 450 31.86 3.25 19.36
N THR A 451 31.98 2.79 20.61
CA THR A 451 31.09 1.83 21.28
C THR A 451 29.69 2.38 21.62
N ASP A 452 29.23 3.42 20.91
CA ASP A 452 27.96 4.10 21.19
C ASP A 452 27.16 4.42 19.91
N SER A 453 26.52 3.38 19.38
CA SER A 453 25.47 3.38 18.33
C SER A 453 25.83 3.90 16.93
N ASN A 454 25.60 3.03 15.94
CA ASN A 454 25.80 3.21 14.50
C ASN A 454 24.78 4.24 13.89
N ARG A 455 24.83 5.51 14.32
CA ARG A 455 23.85 6.53 13.94
C ARG A 455 24.15 7.12 12.56
N THR A 456 23.15 7.17 11.70
CA THR A 456 23.21 7.89 10.42
C THR A 456 22.83 9.34 10.61
N VAL A 457 23.68 10.25 10.13
CA VAL A 457 23.55 11.69 10.28
C VAL A 457 23.59 12.38 8.91
N LEU A 458 23.03 13.58 8.84
CA LEU A 458 23.30 14.49 7.71
C LEU A 458 24.39 15.47 8.10
N LYS A 459 25.43 15.58 7.27
CA LYS A 459 26.38 16.70 7.34
C LYS A 459 26.00 17.73 6.30
N ALA A 460 25.86 18.98 6.72
CA ALA A 460 25.47 20.04 5.81
C ALA A 460 26.05 21.41 6.16
N VAL A 461 25.99 22.34 5.21
CA VAL A 461 26.33 23.75 5.44
C VAL A 461 25.07 24.55 5.76
N ALA A 462 24.92 24.92 7.04
CA ALA A 462 23.82 25.76 7.51
C ALA A 462 24.17 27.25 7.36
N ARG A 463 23.20 28.04 6.90
CA ARG A 463 23.33 29.47 6.64
C ARG A 463 22.27 30.24 7.41
N ASP A 464 22.58 31.46 7.79
CA ASP A 464 21.59 32.33 8.43
C ASP A 464 20.55 32.78 7.40
N ILE A 465 19.29 32.81 7.81
CA ILE A 465 18.17 33.20 6.95
C ILE A 465 17.46 34.44 7.49
N LYS A 466 17.06 35.33 6.58
CA LYS A 466 16.32 36.55 6.87
C LYS A 466 14.91 36.41 6.32
N LEU A 467 13.95 36.28 7.21
CA LEU A 467 12.54 36.05 6.89
C LEU A 467 11.70 37.19 7.45
N ASP A 468 10.88 37.80 6.61
CA ASP A 468 9.82 38.70 7.07
C ASP A 468 8.50 37.94 7.34
N LYS A 469 7.45 38.66 7.75
CA LYS A 469 6.15 38.04 8.04
C LYS A 469 5.49 37.41 6.81
N LEU A 470 5.69 37.99 5.62
CA LEU A 470 5.15 37.47 4.36
C LEU A 470 5.90 36.21 3.94
N ASP A 471 7.23 36.20 4.06
CA ASP A 471 8.04 35.02 3.80
C ASP A 471 7.67 33.86 4.73
N MET A 472 7.47 34.14 6.02
CA MET A 472 7.00 33.15 6.99
C MET A 472 5.64 32.56 6.64
N GLN A 473 4.75 33.33 6.02
CA GLN A 473 3.41 32.90 5.64
C GLN A 473 3.38 32.16 4.30
N ASP A 474 4.10 32.66 3.30
CA ASP A 474 3.95 32.22 1.91
C ASP A 474 5.04 31.25 1.46
N ARG A 475 6.20 31.24 2.14
CA ARG A 475 7.40 30.53 1.69
C ARG A 475 7.93 29.52 2.68
N VAL A 476 7.43 29.50 3.91
CA VAL A 476 7.91 28.63 4.98
C VAL A 476 6.81 27.64 5.36
N LYS A 477 7.17 26.36 5.47
CA LYS A 477 6.33 25.33 6.06
C LYS A 477 7.08 24.68 7.21
N LEU A 478 6.69 25.04 8.42
CA LEU A 478 7.16 24.39 9.65
C LEU A 478 6.44 23.06 9.84
N ASP A 479 7.19 22.04 10.25
CA ASP A 479 6.71 20.67 10.47
C ASP A 479 5.81 20.61 11.71
N GLU A 480 6.25 21.21 12.81
CA GLU A 480 5.53 21.32 14.08
C GLU A 480 4.97 22.75 14.29
N GLY A 481 4.16 22.96 15.33
CA GLY A 481 3.47 24.22 15.60
C GLY A 481 4.38 25.47 15.62
N PRO A 482 3.81 26.70 15.61
CA PRO A 482 4.55 27.96 15.40
C PRO A 482 5.45 28.39 16.58
N GLY A 483 5.95 27.47 17.40
CA GLY A 483 6.75 27.75 18.59
C GLY A 483 8.21 28.15 18.35
N PHE A 484 8.64 28.28 17.09
CA PHE A 484 10.03 28.63 16.75
C PHE A 484 10.17 30.13 16.49
N GLU A 485 11.10 30.77 17.21
CA GLU A 485 11.53 32.14 16.91
C GLU A 485 12.28 32.17 15.57
N PRO A 486 11.92 33.05 14.62
CA PRO A 486 12.56 33.11 13.30
C PRO A 486 14.08 33.30 13.34
N SER A 487 14.60 33.93 14.39
CA SER A 487 16.04 34.15 14.62
C SER A 487 16.81 32.87 14.98
N SER A 488 16.12 31.81 15.43
CA SER A 488 16.74 30.51 15.73
C SER A 488 16.90 29.62 14.50
N LEU A 489 16.21 29.96 13.41
CA LEU A 489 16.18 29.15 12.21
C LEU A 489 17.45 29.36 11.38
N ARG A 490 18.03 28.24 10.92
CA ARG A 490 19.06 28.24 9.88
C ARG A 490 18.56 27.47 8.66
N GLY A 491 19.08 27.83 7.51
CA GLY A 491 18.71 27.24 6.22
C GLY A 491 19.85 26.45 5.60
N ILE A 492 19.56 25.24 5.14
CA ILE A 492 20.47 24.44 4.31
C ILE A 492 19.92 24.46 2.89
N VAL A 493 20.70 24.97 1.95
CA VAL A 493 20.31 25.06 0.55
C VAL A 493 20.48 23.68 -0.10
N LEU A 494 19.37 23.03 -0.43
CA LEU A 494 19.36 21.72 -1.09
C LEU A 494 19.44 21.85 -2.61
N GLY A 495 18.95 22.96 -3.17
CA GLY A 495 19.06 23.25 -4.60
C GLY A 495 18.47 24.60 -4.95
N LYS A 496 18.63 25.00 -6.21
CA LYS A 496 18.11 26.27 -6.75
C LYS A 496 17.61 26.10 -8.18
N ASP A 497 16.59 26.85 -8.56
CA ASP A 497 16.12 26.88 -9.95
C ASP A 497 17.27 27.21 -10.90
N LYS A 498 17.35 26.61 -12.09
CA LYS A 498 18.30 27.07 -13.12
C LYS A 498 17.91 28.47 -13.57
N LYS A 499 18.89 29.37 -13.74
CA LYS A 499 18.66 30.75 -14.18
C LYS A 499 17.81 30.76 -15.46
N ARG A 500 16.71 31.51 -15.44
CA ARG A 500 15.91 31.86 -16.61
C ARG A 500 15.81 33.38 -16.68
N GLU A 501 15.85 33.93 -17.89
CA GLU A 501 16.03 35.36 -18.16
C GLU A 501 14.92 36.28 -17.58
N SER A 502 13.85 35.76 -16.98
CA SER A 502 12.67 36.54 -16.56
C SER A 502 12.09 36.24 -15.17
N ARG A 503 12.69 35.36 -14.34
CA ARG A 503 12.15 35.04 -13.00
C ARG A 503 13.25 35.00 -11.94
N ALA A 504 12.96 35.57 -10.77
CA ALA A 504 13.84 35.45 -9.60
C ALA A 504 14.06 33.98 -9.24
N GLN A 505 15.31 33.61 -8.99
CA GLN A 505 15.72 32.24 -8.71
C GLN A 505 15.23 31.82 -7.31
N VAL A 506 14.42 30.77 -7.25
CA VAL A 506 13.96 30.18 -5.99
C VAL A 506 15.00 29.16 -5.52
N HIS A 507 15.30 29.20 -4.23
CA HIS A 507 16.15 28.25 -3.52
C HIS A 507 15.28 27.35 -2.67
N TYR A 508 15.52 26.04 -2.76
CA TYR A 508 14.85 25.01 -1.98
C TYR A 508 15.68 24.75 -0.72
N VAL A 509 15.11 25.05 0.44
CA VAL A 509 15.83 25.12 1.70
C VAL A 509 15.23 24.16 2.72
N LEU A 510 16.08 23.38 3.39
CA LEU A 510 15.74 22.64 4.60
C LEU A 510 15.96 23.57 5.80
N LEU A 511 14.96 23.71 6.65
CA LEU A 511 15.03 24.53 7.87
C LEU A 511 15.45 23.66 9.06
N VAL A 512 16.42 24.15 9.81
CA VAL A 512 16.96 23.48 10.99
C VAL A 512 17.10 24.45 12.16
N THR A 513 17.08 23.93 13.38
CA THR A 513 17.40 24.66 14.61
C THR A 513 18.33 23.84 15.50
N LEU A 514 19.00 24.46 16.46
CA LEU A 514 19.89 23.76 17.40
C LEU A 514 19.06 22.86 18.32
N SER A 515 19.49 21.62 18.51
CA SER A 515 18.85 20.67 19.44
C SER A 515 18.97 21.16 20.88
N ALA A 516 17.89 21.06 21.67
CA ALA A 516 17.90 21.37 23.09
C ALA A 516 18.33 20.18 23.97
N ASP A 517 18.35 18.97 23.41
CA ASP A 517 18.49 17.71 24.16
C ASP A 517 19.92 17.13 24.16
N GLU A 518 20.85 17.71 23.39
CA GLU A 518 22.23 17.22 23.25
C GLU A 518 23.23 18.15 24.00
N PRO A 519 24.29 17.62 24.62
CA PRO A 519 25.25 18.41 25.40
C PRO A 519 25.98 19.45 24.52
N GLU A 520 26.20 20.65 25.07
CA GLU A 520 26.72 21.87 24.40
C GLU A 520 28.00 21.70 23.54
N GLN A 521 28.73 20.59 23.67
CA GLN A 521 29.98 20.35 22.95
C GLN A 521 29.78 19.78 21.53
N ALA A 522 28.63 19.18 21.22
CA ALA A 522 28.27 18.78 19.86
C ALA A 522 27.11 19.65 19.37
N LYS A 523 27.36 20.57 18.43
CA LYS A 523 26.29 21.38 17.80
C LYS A 523 25.44 20.50 16.88
N VAL A 524 24.53 19.71 17.48
CA VAL A 524 23.57 18.87 16.76
C VAL A 524 22.34 19.72 16.44
N TYR A 525 21.96 19.72 15.17
CA TYR A 525 20.77 20.38 14.68
C TYR A 525 19.64 19.39 14.46
N VAL A 526 18.41 19.87 14.54
CA VAL A 526 17.20 19.11 14.21
C VAL A 526 16.44 19.82 13.09
N ARG A 527 15.78 19.04 12.24
CA ARG A 527 14.88 19.57 11.21
C ARG A 527 13.63 20.18 11.86
N VAL A 528 13.18 21.29 11.29
CA VAL A 528 11.92 21.95 11.71
C VAL A 528 11.00 22.33 10.55
N GLY A 529 11.42 22.15 9.29
CA GLY A 529 10.57 22.42 8.14
C GLY A 529 11.32 22.59 6.82
N VAL A 530 10.62 23.14 5.83
CA VAL A 530 11.16 23.48 4.51
C VAL A 530 10.74 24.88 4.08
N ALA A 531 11.52 25.49 3.19
CA ALA A 531 11.21 26.80 2.63
C ALA A 531 11.61 26.97 1.16
N TRP A 532 10.93 27.92 0.49
CA TRP A 532 11.18 28.33 -0.90
C TRP A 532 11.61 29.80 -0.96
N LEU A 533 12.88 30.04 -0.71
CA LEU A 533 13.45 31.36 -0.45
C LEU A 533 14.08 31.99 -1.69
N LEU A 534 14.22 33.31 -1.67
CA LEU A 534 14.96 34.05 -2.68
C LEU A 534 16.41 34.25 -2.22
N GLU A 535 17.31 34.56 -3.15
CA GLU A 535 18.75 34.71 -2.87
C GLU A 535 19.03 35.73 -1.75
N HIS A 536 18.26 36.82 -1.66
CA HIS A 536 18.45 37.85 -0.63
C HIS A 536 18.05 37.41 0.78
N ASN A 537 17.26 36.33 0.91
CA ASN A 537 16.88 35.78 2.20
C ASN A 537 18.01 34.92 2.82
N ILE A 538 19.03 34.53 2.04
CA ILE A 538 20.03 33.53 2.46
C ILE A 538 21.41 34.20 2.57
N ALA A 539 22.07 34.04 3.73
CA ALA A 539 23.45 34.50 3.90
C ALA A 539 24.42 33.76 2.96
N ARG A 540 25.51 34.42 2.55
CA ARG A 540 26.52 33.79 1.67
C ARG A 540 27.38 32.77 2.43
N ASP A 541 27.80 33.16 3.63
CA ASP A 541 28.63 32.34 4.49
C ASP A 541 27.77 31.32 5.24
N GLY A 542 28.34 30.14 5.48
CA GLY A 542 27.69 29.07 6.22
C GLY A 542 28.68 28.34 7.12
N GLU A 543 28.12 27.52 8.01
CA GLU A 543 28.87 26.72 8.98
C GLU A 543 28.54 25.24 8.76
N ASP A 544 29.54 24.37 8.90
CA ASP A 544 29.33 22.93 8.86
C ASP A 544 28.58 22.49 10.12
N VAL A 545 27.48 21.78 9.91
CA VAL A 545 26.61 21.27 10.97
C VAL A 545 26.31 19.79 10.77
N VAL A 546 25.97 19.14 11.88
CA VAL A 546 25.44 17.77 11.89
C VAL A 546 23.97 17.85 12.26
N ILE A 547 23.13 17.14 11.50
CA ILE A 547 21.69 17.08 11.74
C ILE A 547 21.36 15.64 12.10
N TYR A 548 20.69 15.47 13.22
CA TYR A 548 20.13 14.20 13.64
C TYR A 548 18.62 14.30 13.66
#